data_AF-A0A7C1NBI0-F1
#
_entry.id   AF-A0A7C1NBI0-F1
#
_cell.length_a   1.000
_cell.length_b   1.000
_cell.length_c   1.000
_cell.angle_alpha   90.00
_cell.angle_beta   90.00
_cell.angle_gamma   90.00
#
_symmetry.space_group_name_H-M   'P 1'
#
loop_
_entity.id
_entity.type
_entity.pdbx_description
1 polymer ?
#
loop_
_entity_poly.entity_id
_entity_poly.type
_entity_poly.pdbx_seq_one_letter_code
_entity_poly.pdbx_strand_id
1 'polypeptide(L)'
;MIKFKDDLIRHEFYRLDKRLMAVIYLIGGFARQEFKKDITITCAYRGDSGTHKDWRAVDMRTRNLSSEEGDKLVAFVNDHIDYGDGKHFVIKDERLPGSSQNWTAPHIHVQVPPRDEVKLRA
;
A
#
# COMPACT_ATOMS: atom_id res chain seq x y z
N MET A 1 -4.25 8.79 11.87
CA MET A 1 -4.41 8.71 10.41
C MET A 1 -3.64 7.50 9.86
N ILE A 2 -2.33 7.44 10.10
CA ILE A 2 -1.48 6.28 9.79
C ILE A 2 -0.78 5.86 11.09
N LYS A 3 -0.76 4.56 11.37
CA LYS A 3 0.03 3.93 12.43
C LYS A 3 1.11 3.06 11.81
N PHE A 4 2.19 2.85 12.55
CA PHE A 4 3.27 1.95 12.15
C PHE A 4 3.31 0.76 13.10
N LYS A 5 3.56 -0.44 12.58
CA LYS A 5 3.67 -1.64 13.41
C LYS A 5 4.86 -1.58 14.37
N ASP A 6 5.96 -0.96 13.95
CA ASP A 6 7.18 -0.78 14.73
C ASP A 6 7.94 0.49 14.27
N ASP A 7 8.92 0.89 15.09
CA ASP A 7 9.72 2.10 14.84
C ASP A 7 10.62 1.97 13.62
N LEU A 8 11.06 0.76 13.27
CA LEU A 8 11.87 0.54 12.07
C LEU A 8 11.09 0.95 10.83
N ILE A 9 9.85 0.47 10.67
CA ILE A 9 8.99 0.87 9.55
C ILE A 9 8.77 2.39 9.55
N ARG A 10 8.60 3.00 10.73
CA ARG A 10 8.43 4.46 10.85
C ARG A 10 9.65 5.24 10.35
N HIS A 11 10.86 4.81 10.72
CA HIS A 11 12.11 5.47 10.30
C HIS A 11 12.33 5.31 8.79
N GLU A 12 12.04 4.13 8.27
CA GLU A 12 12.28 3.80 6.87
C GLU A 12 11.16 4.32 5.94
N PHE A 13 10.01 4.74 6.49
CA PHE A 13 8.85 5.22 5.73
C PHE A 13 9.20 6.34 4.73
N TYR A 14 10.13 7.22 5.09
CA TYR A 14 10.56 8.34 4.25
C TYR A 14 11.45 7.92 3.07
N ARG A 15 11.87 6.66 3.01
CA ARG A 15 12.61 6.08 1.88
C ARG A 15 11.69 5.54 0.79
N LEU A 16 10.39 5.39 1.07
CA LEU A 16 9.40 4.98 0.09
C LEU A 16 9.38 5.92 -1.12
N ASP A 17 9.02 5.38 -2.28
CA ASP A 17 8.71 6.21 -3.43
C ASP A 17 7.64 7.24 -3.04
N LYS A 18 7.87 8.52 -3.37
CA LYS A 18 6.97 9.63 -3.05
C LYS A 18 5.53 9.40 -3.54
N ARG A 19 5.36 8.65 -4.64
CA ARG A 19 4.05 8.24 -5.17
C ARG A 19 3.31 7.34 -4.18
N LEU A 20 4.00 6.39 -3.56
CA LEU A 20 3.43 5.54 -2.51
C LEU A 20 3.06 6.36 -1.27
N MET A 21 3.93 7.27 -0.84
CA MET A 21 3.63 8.11 0.33
C MET A 21 2.32 8.89 0.13
N ALA A 22 2.14 9.50 -1.04
CA ALA A 22 0.92 10.23 -1.38
C ALA A 22 -0.34 9.34 -1.30
N VAL A 23 -0.27 8.14 -1.87
CA VAL A 23 -1.35 7.15 -1.82
C VAL A 23 -1.66 6.70 -0.40
N ILE A 24 -0.64 6.46 0.42
CA ILE A 24 -0.82 6.07 1.82
C ILE A 24 -1.55 7.17 2.61
N TYR A 25 -1.21 8.45 2.39
CA TYR A 25 -1.93 9.56 3.00
C TYR A 25 -3.38 9.65 2.52
N LEU A 26 -3.64 9.42 1.23
CA LEU A 26 -4.99 9.40 0.67
C LEU A 26 -5.85 8.30 1.31
N ILE A 27 -5.32 7.07 1.36
CA ILE A 27 -5.99 5.90 1.98
C ILE A 27 -6.22 6.15 3.47
N GLY A 28 -5.21 6.66 4.19
CA GLY A 28 -5.32 6.97 5.61
C GLY A 28 -6.31 8.10 5.90
N GLY A 29 -6.39 9.10 5.01
CA GLY A 29 -7.37 10.18 5.07
C GLY A 29 -8.80 9.66 4.88
N PHE A 30 -9.03 8.85 3.85
CA PHE A 30 -10.32 8.22 3.60
C PHE A 30 -10.76 7.35 4.78
N ALA A 31 -9.91 6.45 5.28
CA ALA A 31 -10.23 5.60 6.41
C ALA A 31 -10.58 6.41 7.68
N ARG A 32 -9.87 7.53 7.90
CA ARG A 32 -10.14 8.43 9.02
C ARG A 32 -11.46 9.19 8.85
N GLN A 33 -11.79 9.60 7.62
CA GLN A 33 -13.01 10.33 7.32
C GLN A 33 -14.24 9.42 7.42
N GLU A 34 -14.22 8.30 6.70
CA GLU A 34 -15.36 7.39 6.54
C GLU A 34 -15.56 6.46 7.73
N PHE A 35 -14.48 5.90 8.29
CA PHE A 35 -14.58 4.87 9.33
C PHE A 35 -14.16 5.36 10.71
N LYS A 36 -13.66 6.61 10.82
CA LYS A 36 -13.02 7.15 12.04
C LYS A 36 -11.84 6.30 12.55
N LYS A 37 -11.23 5.51 11.68
CA LYS A 37 -10.15 4.57 12.01
C LYS A 37 -8.83 4.96 11.34
N ASP A 38 -7.75 4.42 11.86
CA ASP A 38 -6.42 4.56 11.30
C ASP A 38 -6.02 3.29 10.56
N ILE A 39 -5.26 3.43 9.47
CA ILE A 39 -4.57 2.32 8.81
C ILE A 39 -3.23 2.04 9.50
N THR A 40 -2.79 0.79 9.52
CA THR A 40 -1.49 0.41 10.08
C THR A 40 -0.57 -0.10 8.98
N ILE A 41 0.57 0.55 8.76
CA ILE A 41 1.64 0.06 7.89
C ILE A 41 2.36 -1.08 8.61
N THR A 42 2.45 -2.24 7.96
CA THR A 42 3.06 -3.44 8.54
C THR A 42 4.28 -3.95 7.81
N CYS A 43 4.51 -3.47 6.59
CA CYS A 43 5.73 -3.72 5.83
C CYS A 43 5.93 -2.55 4.86
N ALA A 44 7.14 -2.00 4.82
CA ALA A 44 7.57 -1.01 3.82
C ALA A 44 8.88 -1.43 3.13
N TYR A 45 9.59 -2.38 3.72
CA TYR A 45 10.84 -2.92 3.21
C TYR A 45 11.01 -4.38 3.61
N ARG A 46 11.53 -5.15 2.66
CA ARG A 46 11.95 -6.53 2.84
C ARG A 46 13.19 -6.74 1.98
N GLY A 47 14.35 -6.89 2.63
CA GLY A 47 15.66 -6.73 1.99
C GLY A 47 16.09 -7.85 1.03
N ASP A 48 15.30 -8.90 0.90
CA ASP A 48 15.66 -10.13 0.20
C ASP A 48 14.86 -10.36 -1.09
N SER A 49 13.72 -9.70 -1.32
CA SER A 49 12.93 -9.93 -2.54
C SER A 49 11.82 -8.91 -2.82
N GLY A 50 11.40 -8.87 -4.10
CA GLY A 50 10.18 -8.19 -4.55
C GLY A 50 10.28 -6.66 -4.65
N THR A 51 9.14 -6.00 -4.78
CA THR A 51 9.00 -4.53 -4.88
C THR A 51 9.29 -3.81 -3.56
N HIS A 52 9.20 -4.52 -2.43
CA HIS A 52 9.54 -4.01 -1.09
C HIS A 52 11.03 -3.68 -0.94
N LYS A 53 11.94 -4.45 -1.57
CA LYS A 53 13.40 -4.19 -1.49
C LYS A 53 13.80 -2.85 -2.11
N ASP A 54 13.03 -2.39 -3.09
CA ASP A 54 13.26 -1.17 -3.85
C ASP A 54 12.50 0.03 -3.28
N TRP A 55 11.87 -0.10 -2.10
CA TRP A 55 11.03 0.94 -1.51
C TRP A 55 9.81 1.31 -2.37
N ARG A 56 9.37 0.36 -3.21
CA ARG A 56 8.28 0.50 -4.17
C ARG A 56 7.06 -0.34 -3.81
N ALA A 57 6.94 -0.81 -2.57
CA ALA A 57 5.73 -1.44 -2.07
C ALA A 57 5.49 -1.17 -0.59
N VAL A 58 4.24 -1.32 -0.18
CA VAL A 58 3.79 -1.22 1.21
C VAL A 58 2.66 -2.21 1.46
N ASP A 59 2.66 -2.81 2.66
CA ASP A 59 1.58 -3.66 3.14
C ASP A 59 0.85 -2.95 4.28
N MET A 60 -0.46 -2.78 4.12
CA MET A 60 -1.32 -2.07 5.07
C MET A 60 -2.33 -3.03 5.70
N ARG A 61 -2.28 -3.19 7.02
CA ARG A 61 -3.28 -4.02 7.71
C ARG A 61 -4.61 -3.30 7.85
N THR A 62 -5.65 -4.06 7.57
CA THR A 62 -7.05 -3.68 7.71
C THR A 62 -7.73 -4.37 8.89
N ARG A 63 -7.01 -5.04 9.80
CA ARG A 63 -7.62 -5.82 10.91
C ARG A 63 -8.55 -5.03 11.84
N ASN A 64 -8.45 -3.70 11.83
CA ASN A 64 -9.34 -2.84 12.61
C ASN A 64 -10.63 -2.48 11.85
N LEU A 65 -10.73 -2.87 10.58
CA LEU A 65 -11.88 -2.70 9.70
C LEU A 65 -12.75 -3.96 9.76
N SER A 66 -14.06 -3.78 9.74
CA SER A 66 -15.01 -4.84 9.42
C SER A 66 -14.84 -5.29 7.95
N SER A 67 -15.49 -6.39 7.56
CA SER A 67 -15.50 -6.82 6.15
C SER A 67 -16.03 -5.70 5.24
N GLU A 68 -17.18 -5.11 5.60
CA GLU A 68 -17.81 -4.03 4.83
C GLU A 68 -16.94 -2.78 4.72
N GLU A 69 -16.30 -2.36 5.81
CA GLU A 69 -15.36 -1.22 5.79
C GLU A 69 -14.14 -1.53 4.92
N GLY A 70 -13.64 -2.78 4.97
CA GLY A 70 -12.57 -3.22 4.09
C GLY A 70 -12.99 -3.20 2.62
N ASP A 71 -14.23 -3.61 2.31
CA ASP A 71 -14.75 -3.63 0.94
C ASP A 71 -14.92 -2.21 0.40
N LYS A 72 -15.41 -1.29 1.24
CA LYS A 72 -15.46 0.15 0.92
C LYS A 72 -14.07 0.76 0.71
N LEU A 73 -13.09 0.35 1.51
CA LEU A 73 -11.70 0.79 1.33
C LEU A 73 -11.12 0.29 0.00
N VAL A 74 -11.33 -0.98 -0.33
CA VAL A 74 -10.86 -1.55 -1.60
C VAL A 74 -11.56 -0.88 -2.79
N ALA A 75 -12.88 -0.65 -2.71
CA ALA A 75 -13.61 0.10 -3.73
C ALA A 75 -13.03 1.51 -3.91
N PHE A 76 -12.83 2.26 -2.83
CA PHE A 76 -12.21 3.58 -2.89
C PHE A 76 -10.83 3.55 -3.57
N VAL A 77 -10.00 2.59 -3.19
CA VAL A 77 -8.66 2.41 -3.73
C VAL A 77 -8.72 2.08 -5.23
N ASN A 78 -9.60 1.18 -5.65
CA ASN A 78 -9.76 0.82 -7.06
C ASN A 78 -10.30 1.98 -7.89
N ASP A 79 -11.28 2.73 -7.37
CA ASP A 79 -11.94 3.80 -8.12
C ASP A 79 -11.08 5.08 -8.26
N HIS A 80 -10.19 5.34 -7.30
CA HIS A 80 -9.48 6.63 -7.21
C HIS A 80 -7.96 6.52 -7.33
N ILE A 81 -7.40 5.32 -7.16
CA ILE A 81 -5.94 5.10 -7.07
C ILE A 81 -5.46 4.09 -8.09
N ASP A 82 -6.22 3.01 -8.30
CA ASP A 82 -5.94 2.03 -9.34
C ASP A 82 -6.28 2.61 -10.72
N TYR A 83 -5.37 3.39 -11.27
CA TYR A 83 -5.34 3.64 -12.70
C TYR A 83 -4.83 2.36 -13.36
N GLY A 84 -5.76 1.42 -13.59
CA GLY A 84 -5.56 0.04 -14.05
C GLY A 84 -4.92 -0.14 -15.43
N ASP A 85 -4.00 0.73 -15.84
CA ASP A 85 -3.15 0.57 -17.01
C ASP A 85 -1.80 -0.12 -16.69
N GLY A 86 -1.56 -0.45 -15.41
CA GLY A 86 -0.33 -1.07 -14.93
C GLY A 86 0.89 -0.14 -14.90
N LYS A 87 0.73 1.15 -15.19
CA LYS A 87 1.83 2.12 -15.30
C LYS A 87 2.02 2.98 -14.05
N HIS A 88 1.02 3.07 -13.18
CA HIS A 88 1.01 4.02 -12.07
C HIS A 88 1.09 3.35 -10.70
N PHE A 89 0.16 2.45 -10.39
CA PHE A 89 0.11 1.66 -9.17
C PHE A 89 -0.33 0.23 -9.49
N VAL A 90 0.04 -0.72 -8.64
CA VAL A 90 -0.56 -2.05 -8.62
C VAL A 90 -1.05 -2.28 -7.21
N ILE A 91 -2.34 -2.56 -7.09
CA ILE A 91 -3.02 -2.74 -5.82
C ILE A 91 -3.52 -4.18 -5.80
N LYS A 92 -3.22 -4.89 -4.70
CA LYS A 92 -3.68 -6.26 -4.50
C LYS A 92 -4.47 -6.31 -3.20
N ASP A 93 -5.72 -6.75 -3.33
CA ASP A 93 -6.53 -7.10 -2.17
C ASP A 93 -6.07 -8.46 -1.63
N GLU A 94 -5.22 -8.42 -0.60
CA GLU A 94 -4.68 -9.60 0.07
C GLU A 94 -5.36 -9.86 1.42
N ARG A 95 -6.64 -9.47 1.57
CA ARG A 95 -7.39 -9.66 2.83
C ARG A 95 -7.78 -11.11 3.07
N LEU A 96 -7.99 -11.90 2.01
CA LEU A 96 -8.41 -13.30 2.12
C LEU A 96 -7.21 -14.27 2.08
N PRO A 97 -7.21 -15.36 2.87
CA PRO A 97 -6.19 -16.40 2.78
C PRO A 97 -6.04 -16.94 1.36
N GLY A 98 -4.80 -17.02 0.87
CA GLY A 98 -4.48 -17.57 -0.46
C GLY A 98 -4.73 -16.62 -1.65
N SER A 99 -5.09 -15.36 -1.39
CA SER A 99 -5.28 -14.31 -2.43
C SER A 99 -4.01 -13.97 -3.20
N SER A 100 -2.83 -14.31 -2.68
CA SER A 100 -1.55 -14.18 -3.37
C SER A 100 -0.62 -15.37 -3.05
N GLN A 101 0.35 -15.63 -3.95
CA GLN A 101 1.31 -16.73 -3.79
C GLN A 101 2.14 -16.63 -2.49
N ASN A 102 2.35 -15.42 -1.98
CA ASN A 102 3.16 -15.15 -0.78
C ASN A 102 2.30 -14.60 0.37
N TRP A 103 1.02 -14.94 0.40
CA TRP A 103 0.10 -14.46 1.42
C TRP A 103 0.54 -14.91 2.82
N THR A 104 0.64 -13.97 3.75
CA THR A 104 1.08 -14.26 5.14
C THR A 104 0.08 -13.82 6.20
N ALA A 105 -0.75 -12.81 5.91
CA ALA A 105 -1.81 -12.32 6.77
C ALA A 105 -2.73 -11.40 5.97
N PRO A 106 -3.98 -11.12 6.44
CA PRO A 106 -4.85 -10.14 5.82
C PRO A 106 -4.23 -8.74 5.74
N HIS A 107 -4.07 -8.19 4.53
CA HIS A 107 -3.61 -6.83 4.28
C HIS A 107 -4.03 -6.34 2.89
N ILE A 108 -3.87 -5.05 2.63
CA ILE A 108 -3.88 -4.49 1.27
C ILE A 108 -2.42 -4.24 0.89
N HIS A 109 -2.00 -4.76 -0.25
CA HIS A 109 -0.68 -4.52 -0.80
C HIS A 109 -0.76 -3.45 -1.88
N VAL A 110 0.08 -2.43 -1.79
CA VAL A 110 0.17 -1.37 -2.80
C VAL A 110 1.62 -1.26 -3.23
N GLN A 111 1.85 -1.29 -4.53
CA GLN A 111 3.17 -1.11 -5.11
C GLN A 111 3.14 -0.14 -6.28
N VAL A 112 4.28 0.45 -6.60
CA VAL A 112 4.47 1.29 -7.79
C VAL A 112 5.41 0.63 -8.77
N PRO A 113 5.13 0.69 -10.09
CA PRO A 113 6.10 0.30 -11.10
C PRO A 113 7.40 1.10 -10.94
N PRO A 114 8.54 0.55 -11.42
CA PRO A 114 9.76 1.33 -11.56
C PRO A 114 9.45 2.63 -12.31
N ARG A 115 10.16 3.71 -12.00
CA ARG A 115 10.10 4.86 -12.89
C ARG A 115 10.67 4.39 -14.23
N ASP A 116 9.93 4.60 -15.31
CA ASP A 116 10.56 4.60 -16.62
C ASP A 116 11.67 5.65 -16.53
N GLU A 117 12.91 5.19 -16.49
CA GLU A 117 14.03 6.09 -16.76
C GLU A 117 13.77 6.60 -18.16
N VAL A 118 13.26 7.83 -18.26
CA VAL A 118 13.28 8.57 -19.51
C VAL A 118 14.76 8.64 -19.88
N LYS A 119 15.20 7.70 -20.70
CA LYS A 119 16.46 7.81 -21.43
C LYS A 119 16.25 9.00 -22.33
N LEU A 120 16.60 10.19 -21.83
CA LEU A 120 16.86 11.34 -22.67
C LEU A 120 17.89 10.83 -23.67
N ARG A 121 17.44 10.53 -24.89
CA ARG A 121 18.34 10.20 -25.98
C ARG A 121 19.24 11.44 -26.12
N ALA A 122 20.53 11.22 -25.91
CA ALA A 122 21.57 12.21 -26.20
C ALA A 122 21.52 12.61 -27.68
#